data_AF-A0A3S4GF82-F1
#
_entry.id   AF-A0A3S4GF82-F1
#
_cell.length_a   1.000
_cell.length_b   1.000
_cell.length_c   1.000
_cell.angle_alpha   90.00
_cell.angle_beta   90.00
_cell.angle_gamma   90.00
#
_symmetry.space_group_name_H-M   'P 1'
#
loop_
_entity.id
_entity.type
_entity.pdbx_description
1 polymer ?
#
loop_
_entity_poly.entity_id
_entity_poly.type
_entity_poly.pdbx_seq_one_letter_code
_entity_poly.pdbx_strand_id
1 'polypeptide(L)'
;MRRFAMVLGFGLLGLAPALAFDADIEAVIDHMKTGKAIPIADVGTLMSGAERWCYNQDGSNCMWSDIYIKVDAKGAVFELEHAWDDVHDVQFVDRGEFRDGRFICETGGDWLPTLRATRRSDGMPLGGRELAALKDEVGAYMTRDANNCFDYLFEGADPAADTVSLLQRQYTDGVYQDGADAKVTLHFDAETARGLSFY
;
A
#
# COMPACT_ATOMS: atom_id res chain seq x y z
N MET A 1 -20.56 7.42 -64.13
CA MET A 1 -19.42 6.87 -63.35
C MET A 1 -19.60 7.28 -61.91
N ARG A 2 -19.51 6.31 -60.99
CA ARG A 2 -19.09 6.37 -59.56
C ARG A 2 -19.50 7.62 -58.74
N ARG A 3 -20.49 7.52 -57.84
CA ARG A 3 -20.45 7.00 -56.43
C ARG A 3 -20.00 8.06 -55.40
N PHE A 4 -20.61 7.95 -54.20
CA PHE A 4 -20.19 8.43 -52.86
C PHE A 4 -20.61 9.85 -52.45
N ALA A 5 -21.08 10.12 -51.23
CA ALA A 5 -21.39 9.27 -50.07
C ALA A 5 -22.34 10.04 -49.12
N MET A 6 -23.27 9.29 -48.55
CA MET A 6 -24.06 9.60 -47.37
C MET A 6 -23.11 9.83 -46.19
N VAL A 7 -23.11 11.02 -45.59
CA VAL A 7 -22.37 11.29 -44.35
C VAL A 7 -23.16 10.68 -43.21
N LEU A 8 -22.70 9.50 -42.82
CA LEU A 8 -23.13 8.72 -41.66
C LEU A 8 -22.77 9.48 -40.39
N GLY A 9 -23.75 9.60 -39.49
CA GLY A 9 -23.50 10.04 -38.11
C GLY A 9 -22.54 9.09 -37.41
N PHE A 10 -21.46 9.64 -36.88
CA PHE A 10 -20.57 8.98 -35.93
C PHE A 10 -20.09 10.05 -34.95
N GLY A 11 -20.37 9.85 -33.67
CA GLY A 11 -19.90 10.78 -32.65
C GLY A 11 -20.60 10.72 -31.28
N LEU A 12 -21.37 9.67 -30.97
CA LEU A 12 -21.55 9.28 -29.57
C LEU A 12 -20.38 8.36 -29.20
N LEU A 13 -19.22 8.97 -29.00
CA LEU A 13 -18.19 8.39 -28.16
C LEU A 13 -18.81 8.33 -26.77
N GLY A 14 -19.30 7.14 -26.41
CA GLY A 14 -19.74 6.86 -25.06
C GLY A 14 -18.63 7.26 -24.10
N LEU A 15 -18.93 8.24 -23.26
CA LEU A 15 -18.29 8.37 -21.96
C LEU A 15 -18.67 7.11 -21.19
N ALA A 16 -17.95 6.01 -21.42
CA ALA A 16 -17.93 4.94 -20.45
C ALA A 16 -17.44 5.60 -19.15
N PRO A 17 -18.19 5.55 -18.05
CA PRO A 17 -17.61 5.91 -16.78
C PRO A 17 -16.36 5.04 -16.64
N ALA A 18 -15.21 5.66 -16.39
CA ALA A 18 -14.10 4.92 -15.83
C ALA A 18 -14.69 4.24 -14.59
N LEU A 19 -14.80 2.91 -14.63
CA LEU A 19 -15.15 2.16 -13.43
C LEU A 19 -14.00 2.46 -12.47
N ALA A 20 -14.31 3.22 -11.42
CA ALA A 20 -13.31 3.75 -10.51
C ALA A 20 -12.52 2.59 -9.91
N PHE A 21 -13.23 1.59 -9.38
CA PHE A 21 -12.61 0.40 -8.84
C PHE A 21 -12.89 -0.81 -9.74
N ASP A 22 -12.06 -1.86 -9.63
CA ASP A 22 -12.43 -3.17 -10.17
C ASP A 22 -13.61 -3.78 -9.38
N ALA A 23 -14.25 -4.80 -9.96
CA ALA A 23 -15.47 -5.37 -9.40
C ALA A 23 -15.27 -6.04 -8.01
N ASP A 24 -14.08 -6.57 -7.73
CA ASP A 24 -13.80 -7.22 -6.45
C ASP A 24 -13.63 -6.16 -5.34
N ILE A 25 -12.98 -5.04 -5.68
CA ILE A 25 -12.84 -3.87 -4.81
C ILE A 25 -14.19 -3.18 -4.58
N GLU A 26 -15.01 -2.99 -5.63
CA GLU A 26 -16.38 -2.47 -5.47
C GLU A 26 -17.20 -3.36 -4.53
N ALA A 27 -17.15 -4.68 -4.70
CA ALA A 27 -17.87 -5.63 -3.85
C ALA A 27 -17.45 -5.55 -2.38
N VAL A 28 -16.16 -5.30 -2.11
CA VAL A 28 -15.66 -5.03 -0.76
C VAL A 28 -16.25 -3.72 -0.22
N ILE A 29 -16.10 -2.62 -0.95
CA ILE A 29 -16.52 -1.28 -0.51
C ILE A 29 -18.04 -1.25 -0.22
N ASP A 30 -18.86 -1.88 -1.06
CA ASP A 30 -20.33 -1.87 -0.98
C ASP A 30 -20.90 -2.35 0.37
N HIS A 31 -20.18 -3.19 1.09
CA HIS A 31 -20.62 -3.71 2.38
C HIS A 31 -19.85 -3.15 3.58
N MET A 32 -18.89 -2.25 3.35
CA MET A 32 -18.15 -1.59 4.41
C MET A 32 -18.96 -0.49 5.09
N LYS A 33 -18.59 -0.22 6.35
CA LYS A 33 -19.23 0.81 7.17
C LYS A 33 -18.16 1.64 7.85
N THR A 34 -18.26 2.95 7.72
CA THR A 34 -17.30 3.88 8.33
C THR A 34 -17.15 3.63 9.83
N GLY A 35 -15.91 3.60 10.30
CA GLY A 35 -15.53 3.33 11.69
C GLY A 35 -15.69 1.87 12.13
N LYS A 36 -15.97 0.93 11.21
CA LYS A 36 -16.05 -0.50 11.52
C LYS A 36 -14.81 -1.24 11.08
N ALA A 37 -14.43 -2.23 11.88
CA ALA A 37 -13.33 -3.13 11.56
C ALA A 37 -13.66 -3.94 10.31
N ILE A 38 -12.70 -4.04 9.43
CA ILE A 38 -12.77 -4.78 8.18
C ILE A 38 -12.32 -6.22 8.44
N PRO A 39 -13.06 -7.24 7.98
CA PRO A 39 -12.56 -8.61 7.98
C PRO A 39 -11.24 -8.73 7.22
N ILE A 40 -10.28 -9.49 7.74
CA ILE A 40 -8.94 -9.55 7.12
C ILE A 40 -8.95 -10.10 5.69
N ALA A 41 -9.96 -10.91 5.34
CA ALA A 41 -10.14 -11.40 3.98
C ALA A 41 -10.42 -10.24 3.00
N ASP A 42 -11.28 -9.29 3.38
CA ASP A 42 -11.60 -8.12 2.57
C ASP A 42 -10.42 -7.14 2.52
N VAL A 43 -9.68 -7.01 3.63
CA VAL A 43 -8.38 -6.30 3.63
C VAL A 43 -7.43 -6.96 2.64
N GLY A 44 -7.37 -8.30 2.58
CA GLY A 44 -6.56 -9.03 1.61
C GLY A 44 -6.95 -8.76 0.15
N THR A 45 -8.24 -8.58 -0.14
CA THR A 45 -8.72 -8.14 -1.45
C THR A 45 -8.22 -6.72 -1.76
N LEU A 46 -8.38 -5.77 -0.81
CA LEU A 46 -7.87 -4.41 -0.95
C LEU A 46 -6.34 -4.37 -1.14
N MET A 47 -5.60 -5.20 -0.41
CA MET A 47 -4.15 -5.36 -0.54
C MET A 47 -3.79 -5.80 -1.96
N SER A 48 -4.54 -6.75 -2.53
CA SER A 48 -4.26 -7.31 -3.85
C SER A 48 -4.61 -6.38 -5.01
N GLY A 49 -5.60 -5.51 -4.84
CA GLY A 49 -6.08 -4.63 -5.91
C GLY A 49 -5.42 -3.25 -5.93
N ALA A 50 -4.89 -2.77 -4.81
CA ALA A 50 -4.26 -1.45 -4.76
C ALA A 50 -2.87 -1.46 -5.40
N GLU A 51 -2.56 -0.42 -6.17
CA GLU A 51 -1.22 -0.16 -6.72
C GLU A 51 -0.25 0.23 -5.60
N ARG A 52 -0.72 1.00 -4.60
CA ARG A 52 0.09 1.43 -3.46
C ARG A 52 -0.73 1.77 -2.22
N TRP A 53 -0.22 1.38 -1.06
CA TRP A 53 -0.73 1.82 0.23
C TRP A 53 0.16 2.94 0.76
N CYS A 54 -0.39 4.12 0.98
CA CYS A 54 0.34 5.29 1.46
C CYS A 54 -0.06 5.60 2.90
N TYR A 55 0.90 5.52 3.82
CA TYR A 55 0.65 5.71 5.25
C TYR A 55 0.98 7.13 5.68
N ASN A 56 0.11 7.70 6.52
CA ASN A 56 0.18 9.06 7.03
C ASN A 56 0.48 10.10 5.92
N GLN A 57 -0.29 10.01 4.83
CA GLN A 57 -0.10 10.82 3.65
C GLN A 57 -0.27 12.32 3.93
N ASP A 58 0.67 13.13 3.42
CA ASP A 58 0.58 14.59 3.33
C ASP A 58 0.84 15.05 1.88
N GLY A 59 -0.23 15.52 1.23
CA GLY A 59 -0.19 15.83 -0.20
C GLY A 59 0.16 14.58 -1.03
N SER A 60 1.27 14.63 -1.77
CA SER A 60 1.80 13.49 -2.54
C SER A 60 2.90 12.73 -1.81
N ASN A 61 3.13 12.99 -0.52
CA ASN A 61 4.16 12.30 0.25
C ASN A 61 3.55 11.32 1.24
N CYS A 62 4.12 10.12 1.32
CA CYS A 62 3.84 9.11 2.32
C CYS A 62 4.92 9.16 3.41
N MET A 63 4.56 8.84 4.64
CA MET A 63 5.54 8.56 5.68
C MET A 63 6.27 7.23 5.41
N TRP A 64 5.50 6.23 5.00
CA TRP A 64 5.96 4.99 4.39
C TRP A 64 4.87 4.47 3.47
N SER A 65 5.21 3.47 2.66
CA SER A 65 4.25 2.82 1.79
C SER A 65 4.47 1.33 1.69
N ASP A 66 3.39 0.60 1.42
CA ASP A 66 3.44 -0.82 1.13
C ASP A 66 2.95 -1.11 -0.28
N ILE A 67 3.60 -2.07 -0.94
CA ILE A 67 3.17 -2.69 -2.18
C ILE A 67 3.04 -4.20 -1.94
N TYR A 68 1.83 -4.74 -2.07
CA TYR A 68 1.55 -6.13 -1.78
C TYR A 68 1.87 -7.01 -3.00
N ILE A 69 2.93 -7.81 -2.87
CA ILE A 69 3.49 -8.65 -3.95
C ILE A 69 2.68 -9.95 -4.09
N LYS A 70 2.24 -10.50 -2.95
CA LYS A 70 1.45 -11.72 -2.91
C LYS A 70 0.55 -11.71 -1.68
N VAL A 71 -0.74 -11.96 -1.90
CA VAL A 71 -1.71 -12.18 -0.83
C VAL A 71 -2.35 -13.55 -1.04
N ASP A 72 -2.49 -14.32 0.04
CA ASP A 72 -3.26 -15.56 0.06
C ASP A 72 -4.03 -15.70 1.37
N ALA A 73 -4.77 -16.79 1.53
CA ALA A 73 -5.63 -17.01 2.70
C ALA A 73 -4.86 -17.04 4.04
N LYS A 74 -3.52 -17.20 4.03
CA LYS A 74 -2.70 -17.25 5.24
C LYS A 74 -2.06 -15.92 5.58
N GLY A 75 -1.99 -14.97 4.65
CA GLY A 75 -1.25 -13.74 4.86
C GLY A 75 -0.78 -13.07 3.59
N ALA A 76 0.19 -12.19 3.74
CA ALA A 76 0.71 -11.39 2.65
C ALA A 76 2.24 -11.26 2.70
N VAL A 77 2.83 -11.07 1.53
CA VAL A 77 4.22 -10.65 1.31
C VAL A 77 4.17 -9.30 0.61
N PHE A 78 4.87 -8.32 1.16
CA PHE A 78 4.82 -6.94 0.72
C PHE A 78 6.21 -6.31 0.71
N GLU A 79 6.42 -5.36 -0.19
CA GLU A 79 7.54 -4.44 -0.15
C GLU A 79 7.13 -3.21 0.64
N LEU A 80 7.89 -2.88 1.68
CA LEU A 80 7.76 -1.64 2.43
C LEU A 80 8.84 -0.67 1.95
N GLU A 81 8.44 0.58 1.72
CA GLU A 81 9.31 1.67 1.30
C GLU A 81 9.15 2.90 2.21
N HIS A 82 10.25 3.56 2.57
CA HIS A 82 10.23 4.82 3.30
C HIS A 82 11.56 5.59 3.18
N ALA A 83 11.55 6.85 3.59
CA ALA A 83 12.78 7.64 3.79
C ALA A 83 13.48 7.17 5.07
N TRP A 84 14.65 6.54 4.94
CA TRP A 84 15.45 6.13 6.12
C TRP A 84 16.09 7.34 6.79
N ASP A 85 16.63 8.25 5.97
CA ASP A 85 17.25 9.51 6.39
C ASP A 85 17.10 10.56 5.27
N ASP A 86 17.70 11.74 5.45
CA ASP A 86 17.67 12.84 4.47
C ASP A 86 18.35 12.50 3.12
N VAL A 87 19.07 11.38 3.05
CA VAL A 87 19.92 10.96 1.93
C VAL A 87 19.37 9.71 1.23
N HIS A 88 18.72 8.80 1.96
CA HIS A 88 18.39 7.46 1.50
C HIS A 88 16.91 7.14 1.61
N ASP A 89 16.34 6.66 0.51
CA ASP A 89 15.10 5.89 0.53
C ASP A 89 15.46 4.41 0.60
N VAL A 90 14.79 3.67 1.47
CA VAL A 90 14.97 2.23 1.63
C VAL A 90 13.72 1.48 1.23
N GLN A 91 13.92 0.29 0.68
CA GLN A 91 12.87 -0.67 0.39
C GLN A 91 13.28 -2.06 0.85
N PHE A 92 12.36 -2.83 1.40
CA PHE A 92 12.61 -4.21 1.79
C PHE A 92 11.33 -5.04 1.74
N VAL A 93 11.49 -6.35 1.61
CA VAL A 93 10.37 -7.28 1.57
C VAL A 93 10.16 -7.89 2.94
N ASP A 94 8.95 -7.75 3.46
CA ASP A 94 8.49 -8.40 4.69
C ASP A 94 7.24 -9.25 4.43
N ARG A 95 6.74 -9.90 5.49
CA ARG A 95 5.56 -10.74 5.45
C ARG A 95 4.77 -10.64 6.74
N GLY A 96 3.45 -10.71 6.58
CA GLY A 96 2.51 -10.80 7.68
C GLY A 96 1.60 -12.02 7.54
N GLU A 97 1.20 -12.60 8.66
CA GLU A 97 0.25 -13.69 8.75
C GLU A 97 -1.14 -13.17 9.11
N PHE A 98 -2.18 -13.65 8.41
CA PHE A 98 -3.55 -13.38 8.77
C PHE A 98 -3.97 -14.22 9.99
N ARG A 99 -4.54 -13.57 11.00
CA ARG A 99 -4.94 -14.20 12.26
C ARG A 99 -6.34 -13.78 12.69
N ASP A 100 -7.06 -14.73 13.28
CA ASP A 100 -8.37 -14.56 13.90
C ASP A 100 -9.43 -13.89 12.99
N GLY A 101 -9.27 -13.99 11.67
CA GLY A 101 -10.13 -13.35 10.67
C GLY A 101 -10.11 -11.82 10.70
N ARG A 102 -9.15 -11.21 11.40
CA ARG A 102 -9.15 -9.77 11.71
C ARG A 102 -7.79 -9.09 11.56
N PHE A 103 -6.71 -9.78 11.89
CA PHE A 103 -5.39 -9.16 12.00
C PHE A 103 -4.46 -9.63 10.88
N ILE A 104 -3.53 -8.76 10.49
CA ILE A 104 -2.25 -9.15 9.89
C ILE A 104 -1.16 -8.98 10.96
N CYS A 105 -0.38 -10.01 11.24
CA CYS A 105 0.67 -9.98 12.25
C CYS A 105 2.04 -10.17 11.62
N GLU A 106 3.00 -9.34 12.00
CA GLU A 106 4.40 -9.47 11.60
C GLU A 106 4.94 -10.84 12.03
N THR A 107 5.77 -11.44 11.18
CA THR A 107 6.35 -12.76 11.47
C THR A 107 7.77 -12.69 12.02
N GLY A 108 8.33 -11.49 12.16
CA GLY A 108 9.73 -11.27 12.59
C GLY A 108 10.74 -11.84 11.59
N GLY A 109 10.40 -11.85 10.29
CA GLY A 109 11.28 -12.34 9.23
C GLY A 109 12.56 -11.52 9.14
N ASP A 110 13.67 -12.16 8.73
CA ASP A 110 14.92 -11.46 8.44
C ASP A 110 14.80 -10.75 7.08
N TRP A 111 14.23 -9.54 7.09
CA TRP A 111 14.04 -8.71 5.91
C TRP A 111 15.32 -7.97 5.48
N LEU A 112 16.30 -7.83 6.37
CA LEU A 112 17.54 -7.08 6.11
C LEU A 112 18.33 -7.55 4.85
N PRO A 113 18.41 -8.85 4.53
CA PRO A 113 18.99 -9.32 3.26
C PRO A 113 18.27 -8.76 2.02
N THR A 114 16.97 -8.53 2.12
CA THR A 114 16.14 -8.01 1.02
C THR A 114 16.30 -6.50 0.85
N LEU A 115 16.76 -5.78 1.89
CA LEU A 115 16.90 -4.32 1.85
C LEU A 115 17.67 -3.84 0.61
N ARG A 116 17.10 -2.85 -0.07
CA ARG A 116 17.69 -2.05 -1.15
C ARG A 116 17.50 -0.58 -0.77
N ALA A 117 18.24 0.29 -1.44
CA ALA A 117 18.16 1.72 -1.20
C ALA A 117 18.45 2.52 -2.47
N THR A 118 17.94 3.74 -2.51
CA THR A 118 18.27 4.75 -3.53
C THR A 118 18.68 6.06 -2.86
N ARG A 119 19.50 6.85 -3.54
CA ARG A 119 19.87 8.20 -3.06
C ARG A 119 18.74 9.18 -3.40
N ARG A 120 18.16 9.85 -2.40
CA ARG A 120 17.06 10.82 -2.55
C ARG A 120 17.40 11.98 -3.51
N SER A 121 18.68 12.37 -3.55
CA SER A 121 19.14 13.49 -4.38
C SER A 121 19.08 13.25 -5.90
N ASP A 122 19.23 12.01 -6.34
CA ASP A 122 19.34 11.68 -7.78
C ASP A 122 18.62 10.38 -8.20
N GLY A 123 17.95 9.69 -7.27
CA GLY A 123 17.23 8.45 -7.49
C GLY A 123 18.11 7.24 -7.81
N MET A 124 19.44 7.37 -7.71
CA MET A 124 20.34 6.29 -8.11
C MET A 124 20.40 5.18 -7.05
N PRO A 125 20.37 3.89 -7.44
CA PRO A 125 20.43 2.79 -6.50
C PRO A 125 21.79 2.70 -5.80
N LEU A 126 21.77 2.35 -4.52
CA LEU A 126 22.96 2.02 -3.74
C LEU A 126 23.41 0.59 -4.04
N GLY A 127 24.71 0.37 -4.02
CA GLY A 127 25.30 -0.95 -4.23
C GLY A 127 26.64 -1.13 -3.51
N GLY A 128 27.18 -2.34 -3.61
CA GLY A 128 28.51 -2.66 -3.09
C GLY A 128 28.70 -2.32 -1.61
N ARG A 129 29.76 -1.57 -1.30
CA ARG A 129 30.14 -1.23 0.08
C ARG A 129 29.20 -0.24 0.74
N GLU A 130 28.61 0.66 -0.03
CA GLU A 130 27.68 1.69 0.48
C GLU A 130 26.39 1.03 0.97
N LEU A 131 25.79 0.14 0.15
CA LEU A 131 24.63 -0.65 0.56
C LEU A 131 24.95 -1.56 1.76
N ALA A 132 26.15 -2.14 1.81
CA ALA A 132 26.56 -2.96 2.95
C ALA A 132 26.62 -2.15 4.25
N ALA A 133 27.21 -0.96 4.22
CA ALA A 133 27.27 -0.07 5.38
C ALA A 133 25.88 0.36 5.87
N LEU A 134 24.98 0.70 4.93
CA LEU A 134 23.60 1.04 5.28
C LEU A 134 22.86 -0.14 5.92
N LYS A 135 23.06 -1.37 5.43
CA LYS A 135 22.46 -2.57 6.05
C LYS A 135 22.97 -2.80 7.46
N ASP A 136 24.27 -2.60 7.70
CA ASP A 136 24.85 -2.73 9.04
C ASP A 136 24.27 -1.68 10.00
N GLU A 137 24.08 -0.44 9.53
CA GLU A 137 23.43 0.63 10.28
C GLU A 137 21.98 0.28 10.63
N VAL A 138 21.16 -0.03 9.62
CA VAL A 138 19.74 -0.38 9.79
C VAL A 138 19.60 -1.58 10.74
N GLY A 139 20.44 -2.61 10.57
CA GLY A 139 20.43 -3.81 11.40
C GLY A 139 20.73 -3.53 12.87
N ALA A 140 21.45 -2.45 13.21
CA ALA A 140 21.72 -2.07 14.59
C ALA A 140 20.47 -1.53 15.33
N TYR A 141 19.46 -1.05 14.60
CA TYR A 141 18.22 -0.51 15.17
C TYR A 141 17.11 -1.56 15.28
N MET A 142 17.29 -2.74 14.71
CA MET A 142 16.26 -3.79 14.74
C MET A 142 16.09 -4.37 16.15
N THR A 143 14.94 -4.11 16.78
CA THR A 143 14.48 -4.83 17.97
C THR A 143 13.53 -5.95 17.54
N ARG A 144 13.87 -7.21 17.86
CA ARG A 144 13.14 -8.40 17.37
C ARG A 144 11.99 -8.86 18.27
N ASP A 145 11.68 -8.11 19.32
CA ASP A 145 10.98 -8.69 20.48
C ASP A 145 9.48 -8.40 20.54
N ALA A 146 8.92 -7.55 19.67
CA ALA A 146 7.51 -7.20 19.69
C ALA A 146 6.74 -7.94 18.59
N ASN A 147 5.72 -8.74 18.97
CA ASN A 147 4.78 -9.31 18.01
C ASN A 147 3.71 -8.26 17.67
N ASN A 148 3.97 -7.49 16.61
CA ASN A 148 3.01 -6.49 16.14
C ASN A 148 1.94 -7.13 15.26
N CYS A 149 0.70 -6.78 15.54
CA CYS A 149 -0.47 -7.13 14.76
C CYS A 149 -1.26 -5.87 14.43
N PHE A 150 -1.89 -5.87 13.26
CA PHE A 150 -2.65 -4.73 12.77
C PHE A 150 -4.04 -5.16 12.34
N ASP A 151 -5.04 -4.34 12.65
CA ASP A 151 -6.34 -4.39 11.98
C ASP A 151 -6.67 -3.04 11.35
N TYR A 152 -7.74 -3.02 10.56
CA TYR A 152 -8.12 -1.85 9.78
C TYR A 152 -9.57 -1.47 10.03
N LEU A 153 -9.81 -0.17 10.21
CA LEU A 153 -11.16 0.41 10.18
C LEU A 153 -11.37 1.09 8.82
N PHE A 154 -12.55 0.88 8.22
CA PHE A 154 -12.92 1.63 7.02
C PHE A 154 -13.23 3.09 7.39
N GLU A 155 -12.63 4.05 6.69
CA GLU A 155 -12.95 5.48 6.87
C GLU A 155 -13.81 6.01 5.71
N GLY A 156 -13.49 5.64 4.47
CA GLY A 156 -14.25 6.04 3.29
C GLY A 156 -13.62 5.59 1.98
N ALA A 157 -14.29 5.92 0.88
CA ALA A 157 -13.79 5.73 -0.47
C ALA A 157 -14.10 6.98 -1.31
N ASP A 158 -13.19 7.34 -2.21
CA ASP A 158 -13.39 8.38 -3.21
C ASP A 158 -13.25 7.76 -4.61
N PRO A 159 -14.37 7.42 -5.27
CA PRO A 159 -14.36 6.87 -6.62
C PRO A 159 -13.82 7.85 -7.67
N ALA A 160 -13.86 9.16 -7.43
CA ALA A 160 -13.34 10.12 -8.41
C ALA A 160 -11.81 10.19 -8.40
N ALA A 161 -11.21 9.97 -7.22
CA ALA A 161 -9.76 9.90 -7.04
C ALA A 161 -9.21 8.46 -7.13
N ASP A 162 -10.09 7.46 -7.22
CA ASP A 162 -9.76 6.04 -7.19
C ASP A 162 -8.97 5.64 -5.93
N THR A 163 -9.52 6.00 -4.77
CA THR A 163 -8.88 5.76 -3.46
C THR A 163 -9.81 5.23 -2.38
N VAL A 164 -9.23 4.47 -1.44
CA VAL A 164 -9.88 4.04 -0.19
C VAL A 164 -9.07 4.54 1.00
N SER A 165 -9.75 5.08 2.02
CA SER A 165 -9.14 5.52 3.27
C SER A 165 -9.45 4.56 4.40
N LEU A 166 -8.41 4.13 5.11
CA LEU A 166 -8.47 3.25 6.27
C LEU A 166 -7.74 3.87 7.47
N LEU A 167 -8.13 3.43 8.68
CA LEU A 167 -7.31 3.60 9.88
C LEU A 167 -6.70 2.24 10.23
N GLN A 168 -5.38 2.11 10.12
CA GLN A 168 -4.65 0.98 10.66
C GLN A 168 -4.47 1.17 12.16
N ARG A 169 -4.77 0.15 12.95
CA ARG A 169 -4.55 0.13 14.40
C ARG A 169 -3.52 -0.91 14.77
N GLN A 170 -2.58 -0.53 15.63
CA GLN A 170 -1.51 -1.41 16.07
C GLN A 170 -1.84 -2.09 17.41
N TYR A 171 -1.47 -3.37 17.48
CA TYR A 171 -1.52 -4.20 18.67
C TYR A 171 -0.15 -4.84 18.89
N THR A 172 0.43 -4.64 20.06
CA THR A 172 1.67 -5.32 20.46
C THR A 172 1.34 -6.32 21.55
N ASP A 173 1.69 -7.58 21.33
CA ASP A 173 1.37 -8.69 22.24
C ASP A 173 -0.13 -8.76 22.60
N GLY A 174 -0.98 -8.44 21.62
CA GLY A 174 -2.44 -8.43 21.76
C GLY A 174 -3.02 -7.18 22.44
N VAL A 175 -2.19 -6.21 22.84
CA VAL A 175 -2.62 -4.97 23.48
C VAL A 175 -2.63 -3.83 22.47
N TYR A 176 -3.77 -3.17 22.32
CA TYR A 176 -3.94 -1.99 21.47
C TYR A 176 -3.03 -0.84 21.91
N GLN A 177 -2.39 -0.18 20.94
CA GLN A 177 -1.44 0.91 21.14
C GLN A 177 -2.04 2.24 20.65
N ASP A 178 -2.69 2.99 21.55
CA ASP A 178 -3.50 4.19 21.25
C ASP A 178 -2.75 5.37 20.59
N GLY A 179 -1.42 5.28 20.44
CA GLY A 179 -0.60 6.29 19.77
C GLY A 179 0.13 5.79 18.53
N ALA A 180 -0.13 4.56 18.10
CA ALA A 180 0.57 3.91 16.98
C ALA A 180 -0.37 3.64 15.79
N ASP A 181 -1.55 4.25 15.78
CA ASP A 181 -2.45 4.21 14.64
C ASP A 181 -1.90 4.98 13.45
N ALA A 182 -2.17 4.48 12.25
CA ALA A 182 -1.76 5.10 11.01
C ALA A 182 -2.98 5.32 10.10
N LYS A 183 -3.08 6.52 9.51
CA LYS A 183 -4.02 6.73 8.41
C LYS A 183 -3.44 6.13 7.16
N VAL A 184 -4.26 5.42 6.40
CA VAL A 184 -3.83 4.74 5.18
C VAL A 184 -4.71 5.18 4.02
N THR A 185 -4.07 5.60 2.94
CA THR A 185 -4.74 5.83 1.66
C THR A 185 -4.28 4.79 0.66
N LEU A 186 -5.21 3.99 0.17
CA LEU A 186 -4.99 3.01 -0.88
C LEU A 186 -5.23 3.72 -2.21
N HIS A 187 -4.23 3.67 -3.09
CA HIS A 187 -4.30 4.20 -4.44
C HIS A 187 -4.45 3.04 -5.41
N PHE A 188 -5.52 3.04 -6.19
CA PHE A 188 -5.81 2.02 -7.20
C PHE A 188 -5.45 2.51 -8.61
N ASP A 189 -5.40 3.83 -8.83
CA ASP A 189 -4.88 4.41 -10.07
C ASP A 189 -3.34 4.37 -10.10
N ALA A 190 -2.79 3.80 -11.17
CA ALA A 190 -1.35 3.60 -11.31
C ALA A 190 -0.58 4.92 -11.54
N GLU A 191 -1.20 5.97 -12.09
CA GLU A 191 -0.54 7.27 -12.30
C GLU A 191 -0.42 8.04 -10.99
N THR A 192 -1.49 8.08 -10.18
CA THR A 192 -1.45 8.71 -8.85
C THR A 192 -0.47 7.97 -7.93
N ALA A 193 -0.49 6.64 -7.92
CA ALA A 193 0.42 5.82 -7.12
C ALA A 193 1.90 6.05 -7.49
N ARG A 194 2.22 6.24 -8.77
CA ARG A 194 3.57 6.58 -9.25
C ARG A 194 4.02 7.98 -8.89
N GLY A 195 3.08 8.90 -8.65
CA GLY A 195 3.37 10.27 -8.24
C GLY A 195 3.68 10.43 -6.76
N LEU A 196 3.57 9.35 -5.96
CA LEU A 196 3.85 9.37 -4.54
C LEU A 196 5.36 9.36 -4.25
N SER A 197 5.76 10.11 -3.21
CA SER A 197 7.13 10.20 -2.69
C SER A 197 7.16 10.08 -1.17
N PHE A 198 8.33 10.24 -0.53
CA PHE A 198 8.47 10.19 0.93
C PHE A 198 8.99 11.51 1.50
N TYR A 199 8.46 11.93 2.64
CA TYR A 199 8.95 13.12 3.36
C TYR A 199 10.06 12.78 4.35
#